data_AF-A0A8T3T592-F1
#
_entry.id   AF-A0A8T3T592-F1
#
_cell.length_a   1.000
_cell.length_b   1.000
_cell.length_c   1.000
_cell.angle_alpha   90.00
_cell.angle_beta   90.00
_cell.angle_gamma   90.00
#
_symmetry.space_group_name_H-M   'P 1'
#
loop_
_entity.id
_entity.type
_entity.pdbx_description
1 polymer ?
#
loop_
_entity_poly.entity_id
_entity_poly.type
_entity_poly.pdbx_seq_one_letter_code
_entity_poly.pdbx_strand_id
1 'polypeptide(L)'
;MVSGYVAAVGSHSLTATATDNAGNVSTATLSYTVLAWNLKGFYSPVDMSTATTTIWNTVKSGSTVPLKFEIFSGTTELTDVSAITSFKVFQTATPSGSATMDEIELVTTGGTSLRYDGAGGQFIQNWQTPKNSANKAYKVVLTTADGSTITAYFLLK
;
A
#
# COMPACT_ATOMS: atom_id res chain seq x y z
N MET A 1 -24.37 13.24 -24.31
CA MET A 1 -23.29 13.45 -23.34
C MET A 1 -23.16 12.22 -22.45
N VAL A 2 -21.94 11.89 -22.03
CA VAL A 2 -21.68 10.80 -21.07
C VAL A 2 -20.95 11.41 -19.88
N SER A 3 -21.39 11.10 -18.67
CA SER A 3 -20.83 11.59 -17.41
C SER A 3 -20.75 10.48 -16.36
N GLY A 4 -20.03 10.72 -15.26
CA GLY A 4 -19.88 9.74 -14.17
C GLY A 4 -18.74 8.73 -14.35
N TYR A 5 -17.81 8.98 -15.30
CA TYR A 5 -16.59 8.18 -15.40
C TYR A 5 -15.64 8.50 -14.24
N VAL A 6 -15.20 7.48 -13.52
CA VAL A 6 -14.32 7.55 -12.35
C VAL A 6 -13.35 6.36 -12.42
N ALA A 7 -12.06 6.65 -12.31
CA ALA A 7 -11.00 5.63 -12.33
C ALA A 7 -10.57 5.17 -10.92
N ALA A 8 -11.14 5.75 -9.85
CA ALA A 8 -10.87 5.34 -8.49
C ALA A 8 -11.46 3.95 -8.20
N VAL A 9 -10.82 3.15 -7.35
CA VAL A 9 -11.32 1.84 -6.90
C VAL A 9 -12.71 2.00 -6.28
N GLY A 10 -13.63 1.09 -6.62
CA GLY A 10 -14.99 1.06 -6.08
C GLY A 10 -16.07 0.89 -7.15
N SER A 11 -17.32 0.90 -6.70
CA SER A 11 -18.49 0.82 -7.56
C SER A 11 -18.93 2.20 -8.01
N HIS A 12 -19.17 2.34 -9.31
CA HIS A 12 -19.51 3.60 -9.97
C HIS A 12 -20.65 3.41 -10.95
N SER A 13 -21.20 4.54 -11.39
CA SER A 13 -22.31 4.59 -12.33
C SER A 13 -22.02 5.61 -13.42
N LEU A 14 -22.13 5.19 -14.68
CA LEU A 14 -21.98 6.01 -15.86
C LEU A 14 -23.37 6.39 -16.38
N THR A 15 -23.59 7.67 -16.64
CA THR A 15 -24.87 8.17 -17.19
C THR A 15 -24.66 8.69 -18.60
N ALA A 16 -25.41 8.13 -19.55
CA ALA A 16 -25.49 8.63 -20.92
C ALA A 16 -26.81 9.37 -21.12
N THR A 17 -26.75 10.61 -21.56
CA THR A 17 -27.93 11.42 -21.93
C THR A 17 -27.88 11.74 -23.42
N ALA A 18 -28.96 11.43 -24.12
CA ALA A 18 -29.16 11.78 -25.53
C ALA A 18 -30.33 12.74 -25.67
N THR A 19 -30.19 13.72 -26.57
CA THR A 19 -31.25 14.66 -26.94
C THR A 19 -31.40 14.63 -28.46
N ASP A 20 -32.60 14.40 -28.97
CA ASP A 20 -32.86 14.43 -30.41
C ASP A 20 -33.13 15.86 -30.94
N ASN A 21 -33.30 16.00 -32.26
CA ASN A 21 -33.52 17.30 -32.89
C ASN A 21 -34.88 17.93 -32.56
N ALA A 22 -35.85 17.14 -32.08
CA ALA A 22 -37.14 17.63 -31.61
C ALA A 22 -37.10 18.07 -30.13
N GLY A 23 -35.95 17.88 -29.45
CA GLY A 23 -35.76 18.23 -28.04
C GLY A 23 -36.13 17.12 -27.06
N ASN A 24 -36.43 15.89 -27.53
CA ASN A 24 -36.71 14.77 -26.64
C ASN A 24 -35.41 14.33 -25.97
N VAL A 25 -35.45 14.15 -24.65
CA VAL A 25 -34.28 13.73 -23.85
C VAL A 25 -34.50 12.32 -23.32
N SER A 26 -33.48 11.47 -23.44
CA SER A 26 -33.46 10.14 -22.83
C SER A 26 -32.14 9.92 -22.10
N THR A 27 -32.19 9.16 -21.01
CA THR A 27 -31.02 8.79 -20.20
C THR A 27 -30.91 7.27 -20.06
N ALA A 28 -29.68 6.78 -20.02
CA ALA A 28 -29.34 5.40 -19.70
C ALA A 28 -28.19 5.37 -18.68
N THR A 29 -28.23 4.38 -17.80
CA THR A 29 -27.25 4.24 -16.71
C THR A 29 -26.57 2.87 -16.79
N LEU A 30 -25.25 2.85 -16.59
CA LEU A 30 -24.44 1.63 -16.53
C LEU A 30 -23.63 1.61 -15.24
N SER A 31 -23.82 0.58 -14.41
CA SER A 31 -22.99 0.35 -13.23
C SER A 31 -21.73 -0.43 -13.60
N TYR A 32 -20.59 -0.05 -13.03
CA TYR A 32 -19.31 -0.75 -13.18
C TYR A 32 -18.51 -0.70 -11.87
N THR A 33 -17.54 -1.61 -11.72
CA THR A 33 -16.65 -1.64 -10.57
C THR A 33 -15.20 -1.57 -11.04
N VAL A 34 -14.45 -0.62 -10.48
CA VAL A 34 -12.99 -0.57 -10.61
C VAL A 34 -12.39 -1.40 -9.48
N LEU A 35 -11.66 -2.46 -9.83
CA LEU A 35 -11.04 -3.35 -8.86
C LEU A 35 -9.72 -2.77 -8.34
N ALA A 36 -9.43 -3.05 -7.07
CA ALA A 36 -8.14 -2.77 -6.45
C ALA A 36 -7.01 -3.60 -7.09
N TRP A 37 -5.80 -3.06 -7.10
CA TRP A 37 -4.59 -3.77 -7.47
C TRP A 37 -4.28 -4.89 -6.48
N ASN A 38 -3.67 -5.96 -7.00
CA ASN A 38 -3.25 -7.09 -6.21
C ASN A 38 -1.79 -6.88 -5.77
N LEU A 39 -1.57 -6.77 -4.47
CA LEU A 39 -0.24 -6.61 -3.87
C LEU A 39 0.21 -7.94 -3.29
N LYS A 40 1.44 -8.35 -3.60
CA LYS A 40 2.03 -9.60 -3.10
C LYS A 40 3.34 -9.35 -2.39
N GLY A 41 3.65 -10.20 -1.42
CA GLY A 41 4.74 -10.01 -0.48
C GLY A 41 4.22 -9.57 0.89
N PHE A 42 5.00 -8.91 1.73
CA PHE A 42 6.44 -8.78 1.58
C PHE A 42 7.12 -10.16 1.58
N TYR A 43 8.17 -10.31 0.77
CA TYR A 43 8.97 -11.54 0.70
C TYR A 43 10.15 -11.51 1.68
N SER A 44 10.73 -12.69 1.93
CA SER A 44 11.90 -12.88 2.79
C SER A 44 12.99 -11.82 2.51
N PRO A 45 13.51 -11.14 3.56
CA PRO A 45 13.50 -11.55 4.98
C PRO A 45 12.31 -11.03 5.81
N VAL A 46 11.28 -10.45 5.18
CA VAL A 46 10.09 -9.96 5.91
C VAL A 46 8.99 -11.01 5.83
N ASP A 47 8.44 -11.35 6.99
CA ASP A 47 7.26 -12.21 7.14
C ASP A 47 6.00 -11.38 7.30
N MET A 48 4.90 -11.86 6.73
CA MET A 48 3.62 -11.15 6.69
C MET A 48 2.63 -11.68 7.71
N SER A 49 1.88 -10.75 8.30
CA SER A 49 0.71 -11.07 9.11
C SER A 49 -0.36 -11.78 8.28
N THR A 50 -1.11 -12.66 8.94
CA THR A 50 -2.35 -13.23 8.39
C THR A 50 -3.55 -12.42 8.88
N ALA A 51 -4.75 -12.74 8.38
CA ALA A 51 -5.98 -12.10 8.84
C ALA A 51 -6.24 -12.27 10.36
N THR A 52 -5.64 -13.28 10.99
CA THR A 52 -5.87 -13.62 12.41
C THR A 52 -4.63 -13.45 13.29
N THR A 53 -3.46 -13.18 12.72
CA THR A 53 -2.21 -13.20 13.47
C THR A 53 -1.24 -12.15 12.96
N THR A 54 -0.83 -11.25 13.87
CA THR A 54 0.22 -10.27 13.59
C THR A 54 1.60 -10.91 13.76
N ILE A 55 2.39 -10.91 12.68
CA ILE A 55 3.77 -11.39 12.71
C ILE A 55 4.72 -10.21 12.95
N TRP A 56 5.59 -10.35 13.95
CA TRP A 56 6.54 -9.32 14.37
C TRP A 56 7.95 -9.64 13.89
N ASN A 57 8.38 -8.97 12.83
CA ASN A 57 9.72 -9.09 12.27
C ASN A 57 10.74 -8.47 13.24
N THR A 58 11.61 -9.29 13.83
CA THR A 58 12.59 -8.79 14.81
C THR A 58 13.87 -8.36 14.10
N VAL A 59 14.19 -7.06 14.17
CA VAL A 59 15.37 -6.49 13.48
C VAL A 59 16.15 -5.58 14.42
N LYS A 60 17.47 -5.48 14.25
CA LYS A 60 18.29 -4.59 15.09
C LYS A 60 17.99 -3.13 14.75
N SER A 61 17.95 -2.26 15.75
CA SER A 61 17.83 -0.81 15.60
C SER A 61 18.95 -0.27 14.70
N GLY A 62 18.63 0.62 13.76
CA GLY A 62 19.60 1.12 12.79
C GLY A 62 20.00 0.12 11.69
N SER A 63 19.23 -0.95 11.47
CA SER A 63 19.45 -1.87 10.33
C SER A 63 18.71 -1.40 9.08
N THR A 64 19.17 -1.82 7.91
CA THR A 64 18.42 -1.69 6.67
C THR A 64 17.60 -2.95 6.42
N VAL A 65 16.30 -2.81 6.25
CA VAL A 65 15.36 -3.89 5.93
C VAL A 65 14.93 -3.75 4.46
N PRO A 66 15.19 -4.75 3.60
CA PRO A 66 14.68 -4.76 2.24
C PRO A 66 13.25 -5.30 2.22
N LEU A 67 12.27 -4.42 2.03
CA LEU A 67 10.87 -4.78 1.85
C LEU A 67 10.62 -5.09 0.37
N LYS A 68 10.45 -6.38 0.06
CA LYS A 68 10.31 -6.88 -1.32
C LYS A 68 8.87 -7.24 -1.62
N PHE A 69 8.31 -6.76 -2.72
CA PHE A 69 6.89 -6.95 -3.05
C PHE A 69 6.63 -6.80 -4.54
N GLU A 70 5.48 -7.28 -5.00
CA GLU A 70 5.00 -7.14 -6.38
C GLU A 70 3.65 -6.42 -6.40
N ILE A 71 3.36 -5.75 -7.52
CA ILE A 71 2.11 -5.03 -7.76
C ILE A 71 1.52 -5.53 -9.07
N PHE A 72 0.25 -5.92 -9.07
CA PHE A 72 -0.48 -6.32 -10.27
C PHE A 72 -1.75 -5.50 -10.45
N SER A 73 -1.95 -4.96 -11.65
CA SER A 73 -3.24 -4.44 -12.12
C SER A 73 -3.96 -5.53 -12.90
N GLY A 74 -4.92 -6.20 -12.25
CA GLY A 74 -5.50 -7.43 -12.79
C GLY A 74 -4.43 -8.52 -12.94
N THR A 75 -4.18 -8.97 -14.16
CA THR A 75 -3.13 -9.96 -14.47
C THR A 75 -1.81 -9.34 -14.91
N THR A 76 -1.75 -8.02 -15.07
CA THR A 76 -0.57 -7.30 -15.55
C THR A 76 0.29 -6.86 -14.39
N GLU A 77 1.54 -7.31 -14.35
CA GLU A 77 2.51 -6.81 -13.38
C GLU A 77 2.87 -5.35 -13.69
N LEU A 78 2.91 -4.52 -12.66
CA LEU A 78 3.40 -3.15 -12.74
C LEU A 78 4.85 -3.13 -12.26
N THR A 79 5.73 -2.50 -13.06
CA THR A 79 7.18 -2.48 -12.79
C THR A 79 7.73 -1.06 -12.65
N ASP A 80 6.90 -0.05 -12.95
CA ASP A 80 7.25 1.36 -12.80
C ASP A 80 7.08 1.81 -11.34
N VAL A 81 8.09 2.49 -10.80
CA VAL A 81 8.08 3.00 -9.41
C VAL A 81 6.98 4.04 -9.16
N SER A 82 6.45 4.68 -10.22
CA SER A 82 5.29 5.59 -10.13
C SER A 82 4.00 4.89 -9.71
N ALA A 83 3.95 3.55 -9.74
CA ALA A 83 2.86 2.77 -9.17
C ALA A 83 2.77 2.91 -7.64
N ILE A 84 3.83 3.35 -6.96
CA ILE A 84 3.89 3.57 -5.52
C ILE A 84 3.77 5.07 -5.22
N THR A 85 2.81 5.45 -4.39
CA THR A 85 2.58 6.85 -4.01
C THR A 85 3.14 7.21 -2.65
N SER A 86 3.22 6.25 -1.72
CA SER A 86 3.83 6.52 -0.42
C SER A 86 4.39 5.28 0.27
N PHE A 87 5.42 5.51 1.08
CA PHE A 87 5.92 4.58 2.09
C PHE A 87 5.97 5.32 3.43
N LYS A 88 5.18 4.86 4.40
CA LYS A 88 5.07 5.47 5.72
C LYS A 88 5.43 4.47 6.81
N VAL A 89 6.02 4.99 7.87
CA VAL A 89 6.43 4.20 9.03
C VAL A 89 5.84 4.85 10.26
N PHE A 90 5.21 4.03 11.09
CA PHE A 90 4.50 4.45 12.28
C PHE A 90 5.02 3.66 13.47
N GLN A 91 5.31 4.32 14.59
CA GLN A 91 5.49 3.60 15.85
C GLN A 91 4.13 3.04 16.30
N THR A 92 4.12 1.88 16.96
CA THR A 92 2.90 1.23 17.45
C THR A 92 3.17 0.45 18.75
N ALA A 93 2.13 -0.09 19.36
CA ALA A 93 2.22 -0.87 20.59
C ALA A 93 2.98 -2.18 20.35
N THR A 94 3.73 -2.61 21.36
CA THR A 94 4.49 -3.87 21.33
C THR A 94 3.57 -5.08 21.52
N PRO A 95 3.95 -6.27 20.99
CA PRO A 95 3.14 -7.49 21.11
C PRO A 95 2.78 -7.93 22.53
N SER A 96 3.58 -7.55 23.54
CA SER A 96 3.39 -7.96 24.95
C SER A 96 2.60 -6.96 25.80
N GLY A 97 2.09 -5.87 25.21
CA GLY A 97 1.16 -4.96 25.88
C GLY A 97 1.76 -4.19 27.06
N SER A 98 2.40 -3.05 26.79
CA SER A 98 2.41 -1.87 27.65
C SER A 98 3.05 -0.70 26.92
N ALA A 99 2.27 -0.04 26.07
CA ALA A 99 2.44 1.36 25.74
C ALA A 99 1.05 1.89 25.39
N THR A 100 0.68 2.99 26.03
CA THR A 100 -0.44 3.84 25.64
C THR A 100 -0.43 4.05 24.13
N MET A 101 -1.61 4.14 23.52
CA MET A 101 -1.76 4.60 22.14
C MET A 101 -1.30 6.06 22.07
N ASP A 102 0.00 6.30 22.11
CA ASP A 102 0.53 7.58 21.67
C ASP A 102 0.29 7.69 20.16
N GLU A 103 0.02 8.92 19.77
CA GLU A 103 -0.30 9.32 18.42
C GLU A 103 0.69 8.68 17.43
N ILE A 104 0.13 8.21 16.31
CA ILE A 104 0.81 7.57 15.21
C ILE A 104 1.82 8.57 14.60
N GLU A 105 3.01 8.69 15.21
CA GLU A 105 4.03 9.62 14.74
C GLU A 105 4.70 9.03 13.49
N LEU A 106 4.68 9.81 12.41
CA LEU A 106 5.44 9.50 11.22
C LEU A 106 6.93 9.67 11.52
N VAL A 107 7.68 8.57 11.53
CA VAL A 107 9.12 8.66 11.72
C VAL A 107 9.81 8.95 10.38
N THR A 108 10.62 10.01 10.36
CA THR A 108 11.50 10.26 9.20
C THR A 108 12.66 9.28 9.27
N THR A 109 12.89 8.54 8.20
CA THR A 109 14.03 7.63 8.09
C THR A 109 14.87 8.08 6.91
N GLY A 110 16.10 8.53 7.19
CA GLY A 110 17.07 8.84 6.15
C GLY A 110 17.53 7.56 5.45
N GLY A 111 17.78 7.63 4.15
CA GLY A 111 18.34 6.50 3.39
C GLY A 111 17.32 5.45 2.93
N THR A 112 16.03 5.76 2.94
CA THR A 112 15.03 4.92 2.25
C THR A 112 15.19 5.04 0.74
N SER A 113 15.14 3.91 0.04
CA SER A 113 15.25 3.88 -1.43
C SER A 113 14.28 2.86 -2.03
N LEU A 114 13.56 3.28 -3.06
CA LEU A 114 12.65 2.44 -3.83
C LEU A 114 13.28 2.14 -5.20
N ARG A 115 13.21 0.89 -5.63
CA ARG A 115 13.56 0.48 -6.99
C ARG A 115 12.75 -0.73 -7.42
N TYR A 116 12.67 -0.96 -8.73
CA TYR A 116 12.29 -2.24 -9.29
C TYR A 116 13.54 -3.07 -9.60
N ASP A 117 13.55 -4.33 -9.18
CA ASP A 117 14.61 -5.30 -9.45
C ASP A 117 14.14 -6.24 -10.57
N GLY A 118 14.56 -5.94 -11.81
CA GLY A 118 14.15 -6.71 -12.99
C GLY A 118 14.68 -8.14 -13.04
N ALA A 119 15.73 -8.47 -12.28
CA ALA A 119 16.20 -9.85 -12.17
C ALA A 119 15.33 -10.67 -11.21
N GLY A 120 14.86 -10.03 -10.13
CA GLY A 120 13.98 -10.64 -9.14
C GLY A 120 12.48 -10.56 -9.47
N GLY A 121 12.08 -9.74 -10.44
CA GLY A 121 10.67 -9.51 -10.78
C GLY A 121 9.88 -8.89 -9.62
N GLN A 122 10.47 -7.91 -8.92
CA GLN A 122 9.86 -7.36 -7.70
C GLN A 122 10.37 -5.95 -7.40
N PHE A 123 9.56 -5.17 -6.70
CA PHE A 123 10.00 -3.94 -6.06
C PHE A 123 10.80 -4.23 -4.80
N ILE A 124 11.71 -3.31 -4.48
CA ILE A 124 12.48 -3.32 -3.24
C ILE A 124 12.45 -1.92 -2.64
N GLN A 125 11.77 -1.79 -1.51
CA GLN A 125 11.83 -0.61 -0.64
C GLN A 125 12.83 -0.90 0.49
N ASN A 126 14.01 -0.32 0.41
CA ASN A 126 14.95 -0.37 1.52
C ASN A 126 14.49 0.60 2.60
N TRP A 127 14.29 0.11 3.82
CA TRP A 127 13.95 0.91 4.99
C TRP A 127 15.07 0.89 6.01
N GLN A 128 15.63 2.06 6.31
CA GLN A 128 16.58 2.23 7.41
C GLN A 128 15.80 2.37 8.72
N THR A 129 15.86 1.37 9.60
CA THR A 129 15.15 1.42 10.87
C THR A 129 15.71 2.52 11.78
N PRO A 130 14.86 3.15 12.62
CA PRO A 130 15.32 4.12 13.61
C PRO A 130 16.46 3.57 14.48
N LYS A 131 17.45 4.43 14.75
CA LYS A 131 18.51 4.14 15.73
C LYS A 131 17.95 4.25 17.15
N ASN A 132 18.64 3.67 18.12
CA ASN A 132 18.33 3.80 19.56
C ASN A 132 16.86 3.49 19.91
N SER A 133 16.26 2.52 19.21
CA SER A 133 14.83 2.22 19.27
C SER A 133 14.56 0.78 19.70
N ALA A 134 15.48 0.20 20.47
CA ALA A 134 15.33 -1.15 21.01
C ALA A 134 14.04 -1.26 21.83
N ASN A 135 13.36 -2.40 21.70
CA ASN A 135 12.06 -2.73 22.28
C ASN A 135 10.89 -1.84 21.81
N LYS A 136 11.06 -1.05 20.75
CA LYS A 136 9.96 -0.31 20.11
C LYS A 136 9.38 -1.08 18.93
N ALA A 137 8.07 -0.97 18.77
CA ALA A 137 7.32 -1.62 17.69
C ALA A 137 6.96 -0.61 16.60
N TYR A 138 6.98 -1.07 15.34
CA TYR A 138 6.69 -0.26 14.17
C TYR A 138 5.77 -0.99 13.19
N LYS A 139 4.93 -0.22 12.51
CA LYS A 139 4.12 -0.63 11.36
C LYS A 139 4.59 0.16 10.14
N VAL A 140 4.95 -0.55 9.08
CA VAL A 140 5.23 0.08 7.78
C VAL A 140 4.02 -0.09 6.89
N VAL A 141 3.68 0.94 6.12
CA VAL A 141 2.57 0.93 5.17
C VAL A 141 3.08 1.46 3.84
N LEU A 142 2.97 0.63 2.80
CA LEU A 142 3.19 1.06 1.42
C LEU A 142 1.83 1.24 0.74
N THR A 143 1.68 2.32 -0.01
CA THR A 143 0.45 2.69 -0.71
C THR A 143 0.72 2.84 -2.20
N THR A 144 -0.14 2.26 -3.02
CA THR A 144 -0.08 2.34 -4.48
C THR A 144 -0.98 3.44 -5.03
N ALA A 145 -0.84 3.74 -6.32
CA ALA A 145 -1.58 4.84 -6.98
C ALA A 145 -3.10 4.63 -7.04
N ASP A 146 -3.57 3.39 -6.98
CA ASP A 146 -5.00 3.06 -6.87
C ASP A 146 -5.53 3.11 -5.42
N GLY A 147 -4.65 3.38 -4.44
CA GLY A 147 -4.98 3.41 -3.02
C GLY A 147 -4.84 2.08 -2.29
N SER A 148 -4.45 1.00 -2.96
CA SER A 148 -4.19 -0.29 -2.31
C SER A 148 -2.99 -0.19 -1.35
N THR A 149 -2.99 -1.01 -0.30
CA THR A 149 -1.93 -0.98 0.72
C THR A 149 -1.41 -2.37 1.10
N ILE A 150 -0.11 -2.44 1.40
CA ILE A 150 0.55 -3.61 1.97
C ILE A 150 1.33 -3.19 3.22
N THR A 151 1.27 -4.02 4.26
CA THR A 151 1.70 -3.65 5.62
C THR A 151 2.54 -4.76 6.25
N ALA A 152 3.58 -4.38 7.00
CA ALA A 152 4.33 -5.29 7.87
C ALA A 152 4.61 -4.67 9.24
N TYR A 153 4.85 -5.54 10.23
CA TYR A 153 5.09 -5.16 11.61
C TYR A 153 6.48 -5.58 12.05
N PHE A 154 7.14 -4.72 12.83
CA PHE A 154 8.53 -4.89 13.25
C PHE A 154 8.67 -4.62 14.74
N LEU A 155 9.46 -5.45 15.41
CA LEU A 155 9.94 -5.20 16.77
C LEU A 155 11.45 -4.96 16.69
N LEU A 156 11.90 -3.78 17.10
CA LEU A 156 13.32 -3.46 17.08
C LEU A 156 14.01 -3.98 18.33
N LYS A 157 15.23 -4.48 18.19
CA LYS A 157 16.13 -4.86 19.29
C LYS A 157 17.42 -4.04 19.28
#